data_AF-A0A6V7WQQ4-F1
#
_entry.id   AF-A0A6V7WQQ4-F1
#
_cell.length_a   1.000
_cell.length_b   1.000
_cell.length_c   1.000
_cell.angle_alpha   90.00
_cell.angle_beta   90.00
_cell.angle_gamma   90.00
#
_symmetry.space_group_name_H-M   'P 1'
#
loop_
_entity.id
_entity.type
_entity.pdbx_description
1 polymer ?
#
loop_
_entity_poly.entity_id
_entity_poly.type
_entity_poly.pdbx_seq_one_letter_code
_entity_poly.pdbx_strand_id
1 'polypeptide(L)'
;MCDFEQSKLPIMINVRQVFPHATITGCVFHLGNALYNHIQALPGLSARYRNNNNDKNLLRSLQALAFVPINEVYTFMYVYFNGRANGSSCR
;
A
#
# COMPACT_ATOMS: atom_id res chain seq x y z
N MET A 1 20.27 5.26 -3.52
CA MET A 1 18.80 5.29 -3.37
C MET A 1 18.49 5.48 -1.91
N CYS A 2 17.93 6.62 -1.52
CA CYS A 2 17.46 6.79 -0.14
C CYS A 2 16.16 6.02 0.02
N ASP A 3 16.08 5.19 1.06
CA ASP A 3 14.88 4.44 1.40
C ASP A 3 13.66 5.39 1.52
N PHE A 4 12.56 5.01 0.88
CA PHE A 4 11.36 5.85 0.75
C PHE A 4 10.74 6.17 2.12
N GLU A 5 10.88 5.27 3.10
CA GLU A 5 10.34 5.47 4.44
C GLU A 5 11.21 6.40 5.28
N GLN A 6 12.53 6.18 5.31
CA GLN A 6 13.44 7.03 6.08
C GLN A 6 13.62 8.44 5.50
N SER A 7 13.52 8.59 4.19
CA SER A 7 13.74 9.87 3.53
C SER A 7 12.49 10.76 3.44
N LYS A 8 11.29 10.19 3.62
CA LYS A 8 10.03 10.90 3.41
C LYS A 8 9.85 12.10 4.33
N LEU A 9 9.98 11.92 5.64
CA LEU A 9 9.77 13.00 6.61
C LEU A 9 10.76 14.17 6.41
N PRO A 10 12.09 13.95 6.38
CA PRO A 10 13.03 15.05 6.22
C PRO A 10 12.95 15.69 4.81
N ILE A 11 12.75 14.93 3.74
CA ILE A 11 12.62 15.51 2.39
C ILE A 11 11.31 16.29 2.26
N MET A 12 10.20 15.77 2.78
CA MET A 12 8.90 16.46 2.71
C MET A 12 8.92 17.79 3.46
N ILE A 13 9.56 17.84 4.62
CA ILE A 13 9.71 19.07 5.41
C ILE A 13 10.61 20.06 4.66
N ASN A 14 11.79 19.64 4.21
CA ASN A 14 12.76 20.53 3.55
C ASN A 14 12.25 21.06 2.19
N VAL A 15 11.61 20.21 1.38
CA VAL A 15 11.04 20.63 0.08
C VAL A 15 9.93 21.66 0.30
N ARG A 16 9.10 21.53 1.34
CA ARG A 16 8.08 22.54 1.66
C ARG A 16 8.66 23.87 2.15
N GLN A 17 9.85 23.86 2.76
CA GLN A 17 10.53 25.09 3.16
C GLN A 17 11.12 25.85 1.96
N VAL A 18 11.69 25.14 0.99
CA VAL A 18 12.33 25.75 -0.19
C VAL A 18 11.32 26.00 -1.32
N PHE A 19 10.34 25.12 -1.48
CA PHE A 19 9.31 25.16 -2.51
C PHE A 19 7.91 24.97 -1.90
N PRO A 20 7.37 26.00 -1.22
CA PRO A 20 6.10 25.90 -0.48
C PRO A 20 4.88 25.58 -1.36
N HIS A 21 4.97 25.85 -2.67
CA HIS A 21 3.91 25.55 -3.64
C HIS A 21 4.13 24.24 -4.42
N ALA A 22 5.24 23.53 -4.19
CA ALA A 22 5.48 22.26 -4.84
C ALA A 22 4.52 21.18 -4.31
N THR A 23 3.85 20.49 -5.24
CA THR A 23 3.02 19.35 -4.88
C THR A 23 3.90 18.12 -4.72
N ILE A 24 4.00 17.60 -3.51
CA ILE A 24 4.72 16.35 -3.24
C ILE A 24 3.75 15.19 -3.51
N THR A 25 4.01 14.43 -4.57
CA THR A 25 3.23 13.24 -4.92
C THR A 25 3.99 11.96 -4.58
N GLY A 26 3.31 11.02 -3.92
CA GLY A 26 3.84 9.68 -3.72
C GLY A 26 3.71 8.86 -5.01
N CYS A 27 4.73 8.06 -5.34
CA CYS A 27 4.65 7.15 -6.49
C CYS A 27 4.11 5.78 -6.05
N VAL A 28 3.02 5.36 -6.68
CA VAL A 28 2.34 4.07 -6.43
C VAL A 28 3.27 2.89 -6.67
N PHE A 29 4.13 2.99 -7.68
CA PHE A 29 5.13 1.97 -8.00
C PHE A 29 6.13 1.78 -6.84
N HIS A 30 6.65 2.87 -6.28
CA HIS A 30 7.58 2.79 -5.15
C HIS A 30 6.90 2.29 -3.88
N LEU A 31 5.64 2.67 -3.62
CA LEU A 31 4.84 2.09 -2.54
C LEU A 31 4.67 0.57 -2.72
N GLY A 32 4.34 0.13 -3.93
CA GLY A 32 4.18 -1.29 -4.22
C GLY A 32 5.48 -2.09 -4.08
N ASN A 33 6.60 -1.52 -4.51
CA ASN A 33 7.93 -2.12 -4.36
C ASN A 33 8.34 -2.23 -2.88
N ALA A 34 8.09 -1.20 -2.07
CA ALA A 34 8.37 -1.23 -0.63
C ALA A 34 7.56 -2.34 0.07
N LEU A 35 6.25 -2.40 -0.20
CA LEU A 35 5.38 -3.44 0.36
C LEU A 35 5.78 -4.85 -0.09
N TYR A 36 6.16 -5.02 -1.36
CA TYR A 36 6.68 -6.29 -1.86
C TYR A 36 7.94 -6.72 -1.12
N ASN A 37 8.95 -5.84 -1.02
CA ASN A 37 10.20 -6.15 -0.32
C ASN A 37 9.96 -6.50 1.15
N HIS A 38 9.05 -5.79 1.82
CA HIS A 38 8.66 -6.09 3.20
C HIS A 38 8.05 -7.49 3.33
N ILE A 39 7.12 -7.86 2.44
CA ILE A 39 6.52 -9.21 2.41
C ILE A 39 7.58 -10.29 2.18
N GLN A 40 8.55 -10.02 1.29
CA GLN A 40 9.62 -10.96 1.00
C GLN A 40 10.56 -11.19 2.18
N ALA A 41 10.74 -10.18 3.04
CA ALA A 41 11.57 -10.26 4.24
C ALA A 41 10.88 -11.01 5.40
N LEU A 42 9.55 -11.12 5.39
CA LEU A 42 8.80 -11.79 6.46
C LEU A 42 8.78 -13.32 6.27
N PRO A 43 9.26 -14.11 7.26
CA PRO A 43 9.26 -15.57 7.19
C PRO A 43 7.87 -16.14 6.91
N GLY A 44 7.79 -17.10 5.99
CA GLY A 44 6.55 -17.77 5.59
C GLY A 44 5.60 -16.92 4.71
N LEU A 45 5.67 -15.59 4.78
CA LEU A 45 4.79 -14.70 4.02
C LEU A 45 5.16 -14.63 2.54
N SER A 46 6.45 -14.66 2.21
CA SER A 46 6.96 -14.77 0.84
C SER A 46 6.40 -15.99 0.09
N ALA A 47 6.40 -17.16 0.75
CA ALA A 47 5.86 -18.39 0.17
C ALA A 47 4.34 -18.32 -0.02
N ARG A 48 3.62 -17.78 0.96
CA ARG A 48 2.17 -17.54 0.87
C ARG A 48 1.82 -16.60 -0.28
N TYR A 49 2.50 -15.46 -0.37
CA TYR A 49 2.30 -14.47 -1.41
C TYR A 49 2.49 -15.06 -2.82
N ARG A 50 3.50 -15.93 -3.03
CA ARG A 50 3.75 -16.57 -4.33
C ARG A 50 2.64 -17.53 -4.73
N ASN A 51 2.15 -18.32 -3.77
CA ASN A 51 1.27 -19.46 -4.03
C ASN A 51 -0.23 -19.15 -3.85
N ASN A 52 -0.59 -18.06 -3.18
CA ASN A 52 -1.96 -17.74 -2.87
C ASN A 52 -2.42 -16.44 -3.56
N ASN A 53 -3.34 -16.57 -4.52
CA ASN A 53 -3.92 -15.42 -5.19
C ASN A 53 -4.67 -14.50 -4.20
N ASN A 54 -5.15 -15.03 -3.08
CA ASN A 54 -5.82 -14.21 -2.09
C ASN A 54 -4.88 -13.22 -1.41
N ASP A 55 -3.67 -13.68 -1.08
CA ASP A 55 -2.62 -12.86 -0.47
C ASP A 55 -2.10 -11.82 -1.48
N LYS A 56 -2.00 -12.17 -2.77
CA LYS A 56 -1.68 -11.21 -3.85
C LYS A 56 -2.74 -10.12 -3.98
N ASN A 57 -4.02 -10.49 -3.93
CA ASN A 57 -5.11 -9.53 -4.00
C ASN A 57 -5.16 -8.64 -2.76
N LEU A 58 -4.85 -9.18 -1.58
CA LEU A 58 -4.78 -8.38 -0.35
C LEU A 58 -3.71 -7.29 -0.46
N LEU A 59 -2.53 -7.63 -1.00
CA LEU A 59 -1.48 -6.65 -1.23
C LEU A 59 -1.91 -5.53 -2.18
N ARG A 60 -2.61 -5.87 -3.27
CA ARG A 60 -3.15 -4.87 -4.21
C ARG A 60 -4.19 -3.98 -3.54
N SER A 61 -5.04 -4.54 -2.68
CA SER A 61 -6.01 -3.76 -1.91
C SER A 61 -5.33 -2.85 -0.88
N LEU A 62 -4.25 -3.28 -0.24
CA LEU A 62 -3.44 -2.43 0.64
C LEU A 62 -2.80 -1.26 -0.11
N GLN A 63 -2.35 -1.47 -1.35
CA GLN A 63 -1.87 -0.37 -2.20
C GLN A 63 -3.01 0.58 -2.58
N ALA A 64 -4.20 0.06 -2.90
CA ALA A 64 -5.36 0.86 -3.25
C ALA A 64 -5.87 1.73 -2.09
N LEU A 65 -5.69 1.29 -0.84
CA LEU A 65 -6.03 2.07 0.36
C LEU A 65 -5.31 3.42 0.44
N ALA A 66 -4.14 3.56 -0.19
CA ALA A 66 -3.42 4.83 -0.22
C ALA A 66 -4.20 5.96 -0.93
N PHE A 67 -5.24 5.61 -1.70
CA PHE A 67 -6.11 6.56 -2.40
C PHE A 67 -7.48 6.71 -1.74
N VAL A 68 -7.77 5.94 -0.69
CA VAL A 68 -9.06 5.99 0.01
C VAL A 68 -8.99 7.10 1.08
N PRO A 69 -10.01 7.99 1.17
CA PRO A 69 -10.12 8.93 2.27
C PRO A 69 -10.05 8.23 3.63
N ILE A 70 -9.34 8.81 4.61
CA ILE A 70 -9.05 8.14 5.88
C ILE A 70 -10.31 7.68 6.64
N ASN A 71 -11.39 8.45 6.53
CA ASN A 71 -12.71 8.16 7.11
C ASN A 71 -13.43 6.97 6.45
N GLU A 72 -13.01 6.56 5.26
CA GLU A 72 -13.63 5.47 4.48
C GLU A 72 -12.80 4.19 4.47
N VAL A 73 -11.54 4.25 4.92
CA VAL A 73 -10.60 3.10 4.96
C VAL A 73 -11.23 1.88 5.65
N TYR A 74 -11.89 2.09 6.79
CA TYR A 74 -12.56 1.01 7.53
C TYR A 74 -13.70 0.38 6.74
N THR A 75 -14.52 1.20 6.08
CA THR A 75 -15.64 0.73 5.25
C THR A 75 -15.12 -0.11 4.08
N PHE A 76 -14.09 0.38 3.36
CA PHE A 76 -13.51 -0.35 2.24
C PHE A 76 -12.86 -1.67 2.67
N MET A 77 -12.15 -1.68 3.81
CA MET A 77 -11.59 -2.92 4.36
C MET A 77 -12.69 -3.90 4.80
N TYR A 78 -13.73 -3.40 5.48
CA TYR A 78 -14.84 -4.24 5.92
C TYR A 78 -15.54 -4.90 4.72
N VAL A 79 -15.83 -4.14 3.66
CA VAL A 79 -16.42 -4.67 2.42
C VAL A 79 -15.48 -5.68 1.76
N TYR A 80 -14.19 -5.38 1.72
CA TYR A 80 -13.19 -6.29 1.12
C TYR A 80 -13.11 -7.64 1.85
N PHE A 81 -13.11 -7.65 3.19
CA PHE A 81 -13.02 -8.89 3.96
C PHE A 81 -14.35 -9.66 3.97
N ASN A 82 -15.49 -8.98 4.11
CA ASN A 82 -16.80 -9.63 4.14
C ASN A 82 -17.29 -10.05 2.74
N GLY A 83 -16.92 -9.33 1.69
CA GLY A 83 -17.18 -9.72 0.31
C GLY A 83 -16.51 -11.06 -0.08
N ARG A 84 -15.40 -11.42 0.58
CA ARG A 84 -14.76 -12.74 0.42
C ARG A 84 -15.47 -13.87 1.14
N ALA A 85 -16.12 -13.59 2.26
CA ALA A 85 -16.91 -14.57 3.00
C ALA A 85 -18.18 -14.98 2.23
N ASN A 86 -18.72 -14.07 1.40
CA ASN A 86 -19.99 -14.26 0.69
C ASN A 86 -19.85 -14.79 -0.75
N GLY A 87 -18.64 -15.17 -1.19
CA GLY A 87 -18.46 -15.99 -2.40
C GLY A 87 -19.04 -15.44 -3.71
N SER A 88 -19.30 -14.14 -3.85
CA SER A 88 -19.73 -13.57 -5.13
C SER A 88 -18.52 -13.41 -6.06
N SER A 89 -18.27 -14.46 -6.84
CA SER A 89 -17.52 -14.41 -8.10
C SER A 89 -18.18 -13.40 -9.03
N CYS A 90 -17.75 -12.14 -8.98
CA CYS A 90 -17.93 -11.22 -10.09
C CYS A 90 -16.62 -11.23 -10.89
N ARG A 91 -16.70 -11.87 -12.07
CA ARG A 91 -15.75 -11.72 -13.17
C ARG A 91 -15.73 -10.27 -13.65
#